data_AF-A0A7C3J459-F1
#
_entry.id   AF-A0A7C3J459-F1
#
_cell.length_a   1.000
_cell.length_b   1.000
_cell.length_c   1.000
_cell.angle_alpha   90.00
_cell.angle_beta   90.00
_cell.angle_gamma   90.00
#
_symmetry.space_group_name_H-M   'P 1'
#
loop_
_entity.id
_entity.type
_entity.pdbx_description
1 polymer ?
#
loop_
_entity_poly.entity_id
_entity_poly.type
_entity_poly.pdbx_seq_one_letter_code
_entity_poly.pdbx_strand_id
1 'polypeptide(L)'
;MITRARGRAASPRHAPGASRALRRPRVRFASRGGFDYKMAVRNARLASNSPRSGMSATLVARIVETALMVATILLLVWVAVPGVAPWRIAGSSAWRTLRSGRRALYLAACLSILFANYAYLHLGMDQRLTASVVAARGHDYTADVHALEGDAVACLQRGLACPPCTWFLGFVYVVVFPCIVFVMLFVFDHLRYRRGLAMLLIGYLANYLLVLPFYLWLPVREVFHYYRHDVGNGAVRLLLDDIHPAVMQAYRAMSGLDNCLPSFHTSLAVTMALLTWHLGNARFAALITVFAAANVLSTLYLGIHWVTDVAAGLAVGLIAYGLAWAFSKRWQSEPAAPAA
;
A
#
# COMPACT_ATOMS: atom_id res chain seq x y z
N MET A 1 16.81 -36.06 77.93
CA MET A 1 17.65 -37.03 78.64
C MET A 1 17.26 -38.42 78.13
N ILE A 2 18.14 -39.07 77.36
CA ILE A 2 18.31 -40.54 77.20
C ILE A 2 17.07 -41.31 76.65
N THR A 3 17.06 -41.98 75.50
CA THR A 3 18.06 -42.97 75.02
C THR A 3 18.00 -43.20 73.50
N ARG A 4 19.20 -43.41 72.92
CA ARG A 4 19.48 -44.00 71.60
C ARG A 4 19.15 -45.50 71.57
N ALA A 5 18.82 -46.01 70.39
CA ALA A 5 19.25 -47.35 69.97
C ALA A 5 19.76 -47.31 68.53
N ARG A 6 21.01 -47.75 68.34
CA ARG A 6 21.73 -47.90 67.06
C ARG A 6 21.61 -49.35 66.59
N GLY A 7 21.44 -49.55 65.28
CA GLY A 7 21.69 -50.83 64.61
C GLY A 7 22.35 -50.60 63.24
N ARG A 8 23.67 -50.83 63.19
CA ARG A 8 24.52 -51.07 62.00
C ARG A 8 24.07 -52.37 61.30
N ALA A 9 24.44 -52.76 60.08
CA ALA A 9 25.00 -52.19 58.86
C ALA A 9 24.96 -53.38 57.86
N ALA A 10 24.65 -53.16 56.59
CA ALA A 10 25.04 -54.07 55.52
C ALA A 10 25.03 -53.31 54.19
N SER A 11 26.20 -53.26 53.55
CA SER A 11 26.35 -52.93 52.13
C SER A 11 26.92 -54.17 51.45
N PRO A 12 26.54 -54.44 50.20
CA PRO A 12 27.62 -54.55 49.21
C PRO A 12 27.29 -54.01 47.80
N ARG A 13 28.32 -53.38 47.22
CA ARG A 13 28.84 -53.48 45.84
C ARG A 13 28.10 -52.77 44.68
N HIS A 14 28.75 -51.69 44.24
CA HIS A 14 29.15 -51.29 42.87
C HIS A 14 28.33 -51.75 41.63
N ALA A 15 27.84 -50.75 40.88
CA ALA A 15 28.14 -50.57 39.45
C ALA A 15 27.89 -49.10 39.01
N PRO A 16 28.55 -48.60 37.95
CA PRO A 16 28.78 -47.17 37.73
C PRO A 16 27.92 -46.56 36.61
N GLY A 17 27.85 -45.22 36.59
CA GLY A 17 27.68 -44.45 35.36
C GLY A 17 26.31 -43.86 35.10
N ALA A 18 26.20 -42.54 35.22
CA ALA A 18 25.75 -41.66 34.13
C ALA A 18 25.62 -40.22 34.66
N SER A 19 26.61 -39.40 34.32
CA SER A 19 26.59 -37.95 34.47
C SER A 19 25.33 -37.37 33.82
N ARG A 20 24.42 -36.85 34.65
CA ARG A 20 23.18 -36.22 34.18
C ARG A 20 23.52 -34.82 33.67
N ALA A 21 23.93 -34.75 32.41
CA ALA A 21 24.10 -33.50 31.68
C ALA A 21 22.77 -32.74 31.67
N LEU A 22 22.77 -31.50 32.16
CA LEU A 22 21.70 -30.53 32.05
C LEU A 22 21.39 -30.30 30.56
N ARG A 23 20.42 -31.02 30.02
CA ARG A 23 19.85 -30.75 28.70
C ARG A 23 19.05 -29.45 28.79
N ARG A 24 19.61 -28.37 28.25
CA ARG A 24 18.83 -27.18 27.86
C ARG A 24 17.69 -27.64 26.94
N PRO A 25 16.44 -27.17 27.14
CA PRO A 25 15.36 -27.56 26.26
C PRO A 25 15.66 -27.02 24.86
N ARG A 26 15.81 -27.93 23.89
CA ARG A 26 15.77 -27.59 22.47
C ARG A 26 14.38 -27.06 22.17
N VAL A 27 14.26 -25.75 22.02
CA VAL A 27 13.08 -25.13 21.39
C VAL A 27 13.03 -25.65 19.96
N ARG A 28 12.16 -26.64 19.72
CA ARG A 28 11.73 -26.99 18.37
C ARG A 28 10.81 -25.87 17.92
N PHE A 29 11.27 -25.01 17.01
CA PHE A 29 10.38 -24.21 16.18
C PHE A 29 9.51 -25.19 15.38
N ALA A 30 8.29 -25.43 15.85
CA ALA A 30 7.28 -26.10 15.07
C ALA A 30 6.81 -25.10 14.01
N SER A 31 7.23 -25.29 12.76
CA SER A 31 6.73 -24.59 11.57
C SER A 31 5.29 -24.99 11.23
N ARG A 32 4.39 -24.98 12.21
CA ARG A 32 2.96 -25.26 12.02
C ARG A 32 2.22 -23.94 11.96
N GLY A 33 1.93 -23.51 10.74
CA GLY A 33 1.12 -22.32 10.49
C GLY A 33 1.45 -21.58 9.19
N GLY A 34 2.01 -22.22 8.17
CA GLY A 34 2.01 -21.65 6.83
C GLY A 34 0.57 -21.64 6.31
N PHE A 35 -0.11 -20.50 6.42
CA PHE A 35 -1.41 -20.31 5.78
C PHE A 35 -1.18 -20.34 4.27
N ASP A 36 -1.66 -21.40 3.61
CA ASP A 36 -1.62 -21.48 2.16
C ASP A 36 -2.64 -20.48 1.60
N TYR A 37 -2.18 -19.26 1.30
CA TYR A 37 -2.98 -18.22 0.67
C TYR A 37 -3.62 -18.71 -0.64
N LYS A 38 -3.00 -19.68 -1.34
CA LYS A 38 -3.63 -20.31 -2.50
C LYS A 38 -4.89 -21.07 -2.11
N MET A 39 -4.96 -21.61 -0.89
CA MET A 39 -6.15 -22.28 -0.37
C MET A 39 -7.26 -21.28 -0.03
N ALA A 40 -6.95 -20.11 0.53
CA ALA A 40 -7.95 -19.06 0.76
C ALA A 40 -8.48 -18.47 -0.54
N VAL A 41 -7.60 -18.18 -1.51
CA VAL A 41 -7.98 -17.74 -2.86
C VAL A 41 -8.72 -18.85 -3.62
N ARG A 42 -8.35 -20.12 -3.44
CA ARG A 42 -9.06 -21.27 -4.00
C ARG A 42 -10.43 -21.44 -3.36
N ASN A 43 -10.57 -21.26 -2.06
CA ASN A 43 -11.85 -21.36 -1.36
C ASN A 43 -12.77 -20.18 -1.72
N ALA A 44 -12.23 -18.97 -1.92
CA ALA A 44 -12.95 -17.84 -2.49
C ALA A 44 -13.39 -18.11 -3.95
N ARG A 45 -12.52 -18.74 -4.77
CA ARG A 45 -12.87 -19.19 -6.13
C ARG A 45 -13.90 -20.32 -6.15
N LEU A 46 -13.85 -21.25 -5.19
CA LEU A 46 -14.82 -22.35 -5.07
C LEU A 46 -16.18 -21.84 -4.59
N ALA A 47 -16.20 -20.85 -3.68
CA ALA A 47 -17.42 -20.16 -3.28
C ALA A 47 -18.03 -19.34 -4.43
N SER A 48 -17.21 -18.79 -5.33
CA SER A 48 -17.67 -18.11 -6.55
C SER A 48 -18.05 -19.07 -7.70
N ASN A 49 -17.67 -20.34 -7.62
CA ASN A 49 -17.89 -21.36 -8.66
C ASN A 49 -19.16 -22.21 -8.44
N SER A 50 -20.14 -21.70 -7.68
CA SER A 50 -21.48 -22.28 -7.77
C SER A 50 -22.03 -22.07 -9.20
N PRO A 51 -22.48 -23.12 -9.92
CA PRO A 51 -22.45 -23.11 -11.39
C PRO A 51 -23.54 -22.28 -12.09
N ARG A 52 -24.23 -21.35 -11.40
CA ARG A 52 -25.36 -20.62 -12.00
C ARG A 52 -25.40 -19.09 -11.79
N SER A 53 -24.43 -18.44 -11.15
CA SER A 53 -24.49 -16.97 -10.96
C SER A 53 -23.16 -16.18 -10.94
N GLY A 54 -21.98 -16.81 -10.99
CA GLY A 54 -20.70 -16.13 -10.70
C GLY A 54 -20.10 -15.23 -11.78
N MET A 55 -20.36 -15.49 -13.07
CA MET A 55 -19.74 -14.74 -14.18
C MET A 55 -20.41 -13.37 -14.42
N SER A 56 -21.72 -13.28 -14.18
CA SER A 56 -22.47 -12.03 -14.30
C SER A 56 -22.12 -11.06 -13.16
N ALA A 57 -22.05 -11.54 -11.91
CA ALA A 57 -21.78 -10.70 -10.75
C ALA A 57 -20.36 -10.07 -10.77
N THR A 58 -19.36 -10.82 -11.22
CA THR A 58 -17.98 -10.32 -11.36
C THR A 58 -17.86 -9.29 -12.48
N LEU A 59 -18.48 -9.54 -13.63
CA LEU A 59 -18.52 -8.58 -14.74
C LEU A 59 -19.26 -7.29 -14.32
N VAL A 60 -20.41 -7.40 -13.67
CA VAL A 60 -21.17 -6.25 -13.16
C VAL A 60 -20.33 -5.43 -12.19
N ALA A 61 -19.62 -6.07 -11.26
CA ALA A 61 -18.75 -5.36 -10.33
C ALA A 61 -17.63 -4.58 -11.04
N ARG A 62 -17.02 -5.17 -12.09
CA ARG A 62 -15.99 -4.48 -12.90
C ARG A 62 -16.56 -3.32 -13.71
N ILE A 63 -17.76 -3.47 -14.24
CA ILE A 63 -18.47 -2.38 -14.94
C ILE A 63 -18.74 -1.24 -13.97
N VAL A 64 -19.26 -1.53 -12.77
CA VAL A 64 -19.54 -0.51 -11.74
C VAL A 64 -18.26 0.18 -11.29
N GLU A 65 -17.20 -0.56 -10.99
CA GLU A 65 -15.88 -0.03 -10.64
C GLU A 65 -15.36 0.93 -11.73
N THR A 66 -15.39 0.50 -13.00
CA THR A 66 -14.95 1.31 -14.13
C THR A 66 -15.80 2.56 -14.29
N ALA A 67 -17.13 2.44 -14.19
CA ALA A 67 -18.05 3.56 -14.28
C ALA A 67 -17.80 4.60 -13.16
N LEU A 68 -17.56 4.13 -11.93
CA LEU A 68 -17.21 4.97 -10.80
C LEU A 68 -15.88 5.70 -11.00
N MET A 69 -14.84 5.01 -11.49
CA MET A 69 -13.56 5.64 -11.82
C MET A 69 -13.71 6.69 -12.91
N VAL A 70 -14.42 6.39 -14.00
CA VAL A 70 -14.66 7.35 -15.09
C VAL A 70 -15.42 8.57 -14.59
N ALA A 71 -16.51 8.37 -13.83
CA ALA A 71 -17.28 9.47 -13.25
C ALA A 71 -16.41 10.33 -12.32
N THR A 72 -15.56 9.71 -11.50
CA THR A 72 -14.63 10.39 -10.59
C THR A 72 -13.60 11.21 -11.36
N ILE A 73 -12.99 10.65 -12.41
CA ILE A 73 -12.04 11.36 -13.28
C ILE A 73 -12.71 12.57 -13.93
N LEU A 74 -13.90 12.40 -14.51
CA LEU A 74 -14.61 13.49 -15.17
C LEU A 74 -14.96 14.61 -14.19
N LEU A 75 -15.41 14.27 -12.98
CA LEU A 75 -15.69 15.23 -11.92
C LEU A 75 -14.43 15.99 -11.50
N LEU A 76 -13.33 15.29 -11.22
CA LEU A 76 -12.08 15.91 -10.81
C LEU A 76 -11.47 16.81 -11.90
N VAL A 77 -11.54 16.40 -13.17
CA VAL A 77 -11.11 17.24 -14.30
C VAL A 77 -11.98 18.49 -14.42
N TRP A 78 -13.29 18.36 -14.27
CA TRP A 78 -14.21 19.51 -14.32
C TRP A 78 -13.94 20.52 -13.21
N VAL A 79 -13.61 20.06 -12.00
CA VAL A 79 -13.20 20.95 -10.90
C VAL A 79 -11.83 21.58 -11.14
N ALA A 80 -10.90 20.83 -11.75
CA ALA A 80 -9.54 21.31 -12.02
C ALA A 80 -9.49 22.40 -13.09
N VAL A 81 -10.32 22.27 -14.13
CA VAL A 81 -10.40 23.21 -15.28
C VAL A 81 -11.86 23.59 -15.53
N PRO A 82 -12.42 24.52 -14.75
CA PRO A 82 -13.80 24.95 -14.90
C PRO A 82 -14.07 25.55 -16.29
N GLY A 83 -15.29 25.39 -16.80
CA GLY A 83 -15.70 25.97 -18.10
C GLY A 83 -15.28 25.16 -19.33
N VAL A 84 -14.47 24.10 -19.19
CA VAL A 84 -14.16 23.17 -20.26
C VAL A 84 -14.78 21.80 -19.96
N ALA A 85 -15.46 21.23 -20.94
CA ALA A 85 -16.04 19.89 -20.78
C ALA A 85 -14.93 18.83 -20.53
N PRO A 86 -15.00 18.02 -19.47
CA PRO A 86 -13.90 17.18 -19.01
C PRO A 86 -13.49 16.11 -20.02
N TRP A 87 -14.44 15.56 -20.79
CA TRP A 87 -14.15 14.59 -21.85
C TRP A 87 -13.33 15.20 -23.01
N ARG A 88 -13.43 16.51 -23.27
CA ARG A 88 -12.58 17.19 -24.26
C ARG A 88 -11.14 17.29 -23.79
N ILE A 89 -10.92 17.52 -22.50
CA ILE A 89 -9.58 17.55 -21.90
C ILE A 89 -8.92 16.18 -22.01
N ALA A 90 -9.57 15.14 -21.47
CA ALA A 90 -9.07 13.77 -21.51
C ALA A 90 -8.89 13.27 -22.95
N GLY A 91 -9.91 13.43 -23.80
CA GLY A 91 -9.89 13.00 -25.20
C GLY A 91 -8.80 13.70 -26.02
N SER A 92 -8.60 15.01 -25.84
CA SER A 92 -7.55 15.73 -26.56
C SER A 92 -6.15 15.32 -26.11
N SER A 93 -5.94 15.03 -24.82
CA SER A 93 -4.66 14.53 -24.29
C SER A 93 -4.34 13.13 -24.83
N ALA A 94 -5.34 12.23 -24.82
CA ALA A 94 -5.23 10.89 -25.37
C ALA A 94 -4.90 10.96 -26.88
N TRP A 95 -5.63 11.78 -27.64
CA TRP A 95 -5.42 11.95 -29.08
C TRP A 95 -4.01 12.43 -29.42
N ARG A 96 -3.49 13.43 -28.69
CA ARG A 96 -2.12 13.92 -28.86
C ARG A 96 -1.07 12.87 -28.55
N THR A 97 -1.33 12.02 -27.55
CA THR A 97 -0.44 10.94 -27.16
C THR A 97 -0.36 9.89 -28.26
N LEU A 98 -1.49 9.48 -28.81
CA LEU A 98 -1.57 8.48 -29.89
C LEU A 98 -0.98 8.97 -31.21
N ARG A 99 -1.10 10.27 -31.53
CA ARG A 99 -0.54 10.87 -32.74
C ARG A 99 0.96 11.17 -32.68
N SER A 100 1.58 11.08 -31.51
CA SER A 100 3.00 11.37 -31.34
C SER A 100 3.75 10.10 -30.97
N GLY A 101 4.57 9.57 -31.89
CA GLY A 101 5.33 8.33 -31.65
C GLY A 101 6.17 8.37 -30.37
N ARG A 102 6.75 9.53 -30.05
CA ARG A 102 7.50 9.74 -28.80
C ARG A 102 6.60 9.66 -27.55
N ARG A 103 5.41 10.27 -27.56
CA ARG A 103 4.47 10.20 -26.43
C ARG A 103 3.88 8.80 -26.28
N ALA A 104 3.57 8.14 -27.41
CA ALA A 104 3.12 6.75 -27.44
C ALA A 104 4.19 5.81 -26.84
N LEU A 105 5.47 6.02 -27.15
CA LEU A 105 6.58 5.27 -26.55
C LEU A 105 6.63 5.45 -25.03
N TYR A 106 6.46 6.68 -24.53
CA TYR A 106 6.42 6.93 -23.07
C TYR A 106 5.21 6.28 -22.41
N LEU A 107 4.03 6.33 -23.04
CA LEU A 107 2.85 5.64 -22.55
C LEU A 107 3.09 4.12 -22.50
N ALA A 108 3.66 3.54 -23.57
CA ALA A 108 4.00 2.12 -23.62
C ALA A 108 4.99 1.72 -22.53
N ALA A 109 6.00 2.56 -22.25
CA ALA A 109 6.94 2.33 -21.15
C ALA A 109 6.28 2.40 -19.77
N CYS A 110 5.35 3.33 -19.53
CA CYS A 110 4.58 3.37 -18.29
C CYS A 110 3.69 2.14 -18.13
N LEU A 111 2.99 1.74 -19.20
CA LEU A 111 2.14 0.56 -19.21
C LEU A 111 2.95 -0.72 -19.00
N SER A 112 4.17 -0.81 -19.53
CA SER A 112 5.04 -1.97 -19.31
C SER A 112 5.53 -2.06 -17.86
N ILE A 113 5.82 -0.94 -17.21
CA ILE A 113 6.15 -0.92 -15.76
C ILE A 113 4.94 -1.38 -14.94
N LEU A 114 3.74 -0.86 -15.22
CA LEU A 114 2.51 -1.28 -14.53
C LEU A 114 2.22 -2.77 -14.75
N PHE A 115 2.39 -3.25 -15.98
CA PHE A 115 2.23 -4.67 -16.31
C PHE A 115 3.28 -5.54 -15.59
N ALA A 116 4.54 -5.10 -15.54
CA ALA A 116 5.59 -5.80 -14.82
C ALA A 116 5.28 -5.88 -13.32
N ASN A 117 4.81 -4.79 -12.70
CA ASN A 117 4.38 -4.78 -11.31
C ASN A 117 3.18 -5.71 -11.07
N TYR A 118 2.17 -5.65 -11.95
CA TYR A 118 1.02 -6.55 -11.90
C TYR A 118 1.44 -8.02 -12.01
N ALA A 119 2.32 -8.35 -12.95
CA ALA A 119 2.85 -9.69 -13.13
C ALA A 119 3.69 -10.14 -11.93
N TYR A 120 4.54 -9.27 -11.38
CA TYR A 120 5.35 -9.52 -10.19
C TYR A 120 4.48 -9.97 -9.01
N LEU A 121 3.37 -9.26 -8.76
CA LEU A 121 2.38 -9.62 -7.71
C LEU A 121 1.64 -10.92 -8.04
N HIS A 122 1.09 -11.06 -9.26
CA HIS A 122 0.21 -12.19 -9.60
C HIS A 122 0.95 -13.52 -9.82
N LEU A 123 2.23 -13.46 -10.15
CA LEU A 123 3.11 -14.64 -10.20
C LEU A 123 3.63 -15.02 -8.79
N GLY A 124 3.32 -14.22 -7.76
CA GLY A 124 3.79 -14.40 -6.39
C GLY A 124 5.29 -14.21 -6.24
N MET A 125 5.89 -13.38 -7.10
CA MET A 125 7.33 -13.09 -7.05
C MET A 125 7.68 -12.20 -5.87
N ASP A 126 6.76 -11.34 -5.45
CA ASP A 126 6.80 -10.56 -4.21
C ASP A 126 7.05 -11.45 -2.99
N GLN A 127 6.16 -12.43 -2.75
CA GLN A 127 6.24 -13.31 -1.60
C GLN A 127 7.51 -14.17 -1.62
N ARG A 128 7.93 -14.62 -2.81
CA ARG A 128 9.18 -15.40 -2.97
C ARG A 128 10.41 -14.55 -2.67
N LEU A 129 10.43 -13.31 -3.15
CA LEU A 129 11.53 -12.39 -2.88
C LEU A 129 11.60 -12.09 -1.39
N THR A 130 10.48 -11.70 -0.77
CA THR A 130 10.43 -11.44 0.67
C THR A 130 10.88 -12.64 1.48
N ALA A 131 10.38 -13.84 1.17
CA ALA A 131 10.82 -15.07 1.84
C ALA A 131 12.34 -15.30 1.71
N SER A 132 12.92 -15.00 0.54
CA SER A 132 14.37 -15.12 0.32
C SER A 132 15.18 -14.09 1.11
N VAL A 133 14.69 -12.85 1.19
CA VAL A 133 15.33 -11.76 1.95
C VAL A 133 15.27 -12.03 3.45
N VAL A 134 14.10 -12.45 3.95
CA VAL A 134 13.93 -12.83 5.35
C VAL A 134 14.77 -14.06 5.68
N ALA A 135 14.86 -15.06 4.81
CA ALA A 135 15.73 -16.22 5.02
C ALA A 135 17.21 -15.85 5.05
N ALA A 136 17.65 -14.92 4.20
CA ALA A 136 19.04 -14.46 4.14
C ALA A 136 19.43 -13.58 5.35
N ARG A 137 18.50 -12.74 5.84
CA ARG A 137 18.76 -11.81 6.95
C ARG A 137 18.36 -12.35 8.33
N GLY A 138 17.47 -13.33 8.37
CA GLY A 138 16.91 -13.92 9.58
C GLY A 138 15.92 -13.03 10.33
N HIS A 139 15.46 -11.91 9.74
CA HIS A 139 14.67 -10.89 10.44
C HIS A 139 13.59 -10.25 9.56
N ASP A 140 12.39 -10.08 10.13
CA ASP A 140 11.26 -9.32 9.59
C ASP A 140 11.07 -8.08 10.47
N TYR A 141 11.04 -6.90 9.87
CA TYR A 141 11.01 -5.61 10.59
C TYR A 141 9.62 -5.23 11.10
N THR A 142 8.58 -6.02 10.80
CA THR A 142 7.20 -5.73 11.22
C THR A 142 7.08 -5.60 12.75
N ALA A 143 7.75 -6.48 13.50
CA ALA A 143 7.73 -6.42 14.97
C ALA A 143 8.51 -5.21 15.52
N ASP A 144 9.56 -4.76 14.84
CA ASP A 144 10.31 -3.56 15.23
C ASP A 144 9.45 -2.30 15.05
N VAL A 145 8.68 -2.24 13.96
CA VAL A 145 7.73 -1.15 13.72
C VAL A 145 6.66 -1.12 14.81
N HIS A 146 6.07 -2.28 15.15
CA HIS A 146 5.12 -2.35 16.28
C HIS A 146 5.76 -1.97 17.61
N ALA A 147 7.01 -2.36 17.87
CA ALA A 147 7.72 -1.96 19.08
C ALA A 147 7.95 -0.44 19.16
N LEU A 148 8.06 0.26 18.02
CA LEU A 148 8.23 1.71 17.95
C LEU A 148 6.93 2.47 18.21
N GLU A 149 5.83 2.09 17.56
CA GLU A 149 4.57 2.86 17.62
C GLU A 149 3.48 2.27 18.52
N GLY A 150 3.63 1.01 18.94
CA GLY A 150 2.69 0.28 19.79
C GLY A 150 1.31 0.13 19.15
N ASP A 151 0.26 0.29 19.96
CA ASP A 151 -1.13 0.07 19.57
C ASP A 151 -1.81 1.31 18.95
N ALA A 152 -1.04 2.22 18.36
CA ALA A 152 -1.56 3.48 17.82
C ALA A 152 -2.69 3.27 16.79
N VAL A 153 -2.49 2.38 15.81
CA VAL A 153 -3.51 2.07 14.79
C VAL A 153 -4.73 1.37 15.39
N ALA A 154 -4.52 0.49 16.38
CA ALA A 154 -5.63 -0.16 17.09
C ALA A 154 -6.46 0.85 17.89
N CYS A 155 -5.82 1.84 18.52
CA CYS A 155 -6.49 2.94 19.21
C CYS A 155 -7.31 3.79 18.22
N LEU A 156 -6.72 4.13 17.07
CA LEU A 156 -7.38 4.89 16.01
C LEU A 156 -8.63 4.17 15.48
N GLN A 157 -8.54 2.87 15.16
CA GLN A 157 -9.71 2.11 14.73
C GLN A 157 -10.78 2.02 15.83
N ARG A 158 -10.38 1.77 17.08
CA ARG A 158 -11.33 1.69 18.20
C ARG A 158 -12.10 2.99 18.42
N GLY A 159 -11.44 4.14 18.23
CA GLY A 159 -12.04 5.46 18.45
C GLY A 159 -12.87 5.98 17.27
N LEU A 160 -12.51 5.63 16.03
CA LEU A 160 -13.07 6.25 14.83
C LEU A 160 -13.86 5.30 13.93
N ALA A 161 -13.71 3.98 14.05
CA ALA A 161 -14.28 3.05 13.08
C ALA A 161 -15.81 3.09 13.09
N CYS A 162 -16.38 3.49 11.95
CA CYS A 162 -17.81 3.65 11.75
C CYS A 162 -18.18 3.26 10.31
N PRO A 163 -19.35 2.64 10.04
CA PRO A 163 -19.68 2.19 8.69
C PRO A 163 -19.64 3.31 7.62
N PRO A 164 -20.23 4.51 7.84
CA PRO A 164 -20.10 5.62 6.89
C PRO A 164 -18.66 6.04 6.62
N CYS A 165 -17.84 6.10 7.68
CA CYS A 165 -16.42 6.42 7.62
C CYS A 165 -15.66 5.39 6.77
N THR A 166 -15.95 4.10 6.96
CA THR A 166 -15.36 2.99 6.20
C THR A 166 -15.70 3.06 4.72
N TRP A 167 -16.95 3.33 4.35
CA TRP A 167 -17.34 3.52 2.96
C TRP A 167 -16.62 4.72 2.32
N PHE A 168 -16.60 5.86 3.00
CA PHE A 168 -15.95 7.07 2.50
C PHE A 168 -14.44 6.90 2.33
N LEU A 169 -13.73 6.44 3.38
CA LEU A 169 -12.28 6.27 3.34
C LEU A 169 -11.86 5.12 2.42
N GLY A 170 -12.67 4.06 2.31
CA GLY A 170 -12.49 3.01 1.31
C GLY A 170 -12.62 3.53 -0.12
N PHE A 171 -13.61 4.39 -0.40
CA PHE A 171 -13.76 5.06 -1.69
C PHE A 171 -12.58 5.98 -2.01
N VAL A 172 -12.13 6.78 -1.03
CA VAL A 172 -10.97 7.65 -1.20
C VAL A 172 -9.72 6.82 -1.56
N TYR A 173 -9.47 5.74 -0.83
CA TYR A 173 -8.29 4.90 -1.00
C TYR A 173 -8.29 4.11 -2.30
N VAL A 174 -9.41 3.43 -2.63
CA VAL A 174 -9.46 2.50 -3.77
C VAL A 174 -9.83 3.19 -5.08
N VAL A 175 -10.65 4.24 -5.06
CA VAL A 175 -11.17 4.90 -6.27
C VAL A 175 -10.54 6.26 -6.50
N VAL A 176 -10.59 7.16 -5.52
CA VAL A 176 -10.18 8.56 -5.73
C VAL A 176 -8.68 8.68 -5.93
N PHE A 177 -7.87 7.99 -5.11
CA PHE A 177 -6.42 8.03 -5.20
C PHE A 177 -5.88 7.71 -6.61
N PRO A 178 -6.19 6.56 -7.23
CA PRO A 178 -5.70 6.29 -8.58
C PRO A 178 -6.28 7.26 -9.62
N CYS A 179 -7.51 7.74 -9.44
CA CYS A 179 -8.11 8.73 -10.34
C CYS A 179 -7.32 10.05 -10.33
N ILE A 180 -6.94 10.57 -9.16
CA ILE A 180 -6.14 11.81 -9.05
C ILE A 180 -4.82 11.68 -9.81
N VAL A 181 -4.15 10.53 -9.70
CA VAL A 181 -2.87 10.27 -10.40
C VAL A 181 -2.99 10.51 -11.91
N PHE A 182 -4.09 10.05 -12.53
CA PHE A 182 -4.38 10.25 -13.95
C PHE A 182 -4.91 11.66 -14.28
N VAL A 183 -5.79 12.20 -13.44
CA VAL A 183 -6.35 13.56 -13.62
C VAL A 183 -5.24 14.58 -13.73
N MET A 184 -4.23 14.47 -12.87
CA MET A 184 -3.07 15.37 -12.88
C MET A 184 -2.37 15.35 -14.25
N LEU A 185 -2.15 14.17 -14.85
CA LEU A 185 -1.54 14.08 -16.19
C LEU A 185 -2.38 14.80 -17.26
N PHE A 186 -3.71 14.63 -17.22
CA PHE A 186 -4.60 15.27 -18.20
C PHE A 186 -4.66 16.79 -18.02
N VAL A 187 -4.73 17.28 -16.78
CA VAL A 187 -4.80 18.71 -16.46
C VAL A 187 -3.50 19.40 -16.89
N PHE A 188 -2.33 18.88 -16.50
CA PHE A 188 -1.04 19.48 -16.86
C PHE A 188 -0.75 19.43 -18.38
N ASP A 189 -1.11 18.35 -19.10
CA ASP A 189 -0.97 18.33 -20.57
C ASP A 189 -1.97 19.27 -21.26
N HIS A 190 -3.19 19.43 -20.74
CA HIS A 190 -4.18 20.34 -21.30
C HIS A 190 -3.76 21.80 -21.16
N LEU A 191 -3.29 22.20 -19.98
CA LEU A 191 -2.80 23.55 -19.68
C LEU A 191 -1.49 23.88 -20.41
N ARG A 192 -0.88 22.92 -21.14
CA ARG A 192 0.41 23.10 -21.82
C ARG A 192 1.55 23.54 -20.91
N TYR A 193 1.42 23.33 -19.60
CA TYR A 193 2.40 23.75 -18.62
C TYR A 193 3.52 22.72 -18.52
N ARG A 194 4.53 22.83 -19.39
CA ARG A 194 5.55 21.77 -19.54
C ARG A 194 6.40 21.63 -18.30
N ARG A 195 6.77 22.74 -17.64
CA ARG A 195 7.44 22.69 -16.33
C ARG A 195 6.63 21.88 -15.32
N GLY A 196 5.33 22.15 -15.18
CA GLY A 196 4.46 21.43 -14.27
C GLY A 196 4.30 19.95 -14.61
N LEU A 197 4.11 19.63 -15.89
CA LEU A 197 4.06 18.25 -16.36
C LEU A 197 5.38 17.51 -16.08
N ALA A 198 6.52 18.18 -16.27
CA ALA A 198 7.82 17.62 -15.95
C ALA A 198 7.99 17.39 -14.44
N MET A 199 7.57 18.34 -13.60
CA MET A 199 7.57 18.16 -12.14
C MET A 199 6.72 16.97 -11.73
N LEU A 200 5.52 16.80 -12.32
CA LEU A 200 4.65 15.66 -12.05
C LEU A 200 5.32 14.33 -12.37
N LEU A 201 5.86 14.20 -13.59
CA LEU A 201 6.51 12.96 -14.03
C LEU A 201 7.79 12.65 -13.24
N ILE A 202 8.61 13.66 -12.94
CA ILE A 202 9.80 13.50 -12.11
C ILE A 202 9.40 13.12 -10.68
N GLY A 203 8.35 13.75 -10.13
CA GLY A 203 7.83 13.44 -8.80
C GLY A 203 7.33 11.99 -8.73
N TYR A 204 6.58 11.51 -9.73
CA TYR A 204 6.12 10.12 -9.77
C TYR A 204 7.29 9.14 -9.82
N LEU A 205 8.27 9.40 -10.71
CA LEU A 205 9.46 8.58 -10.82
C LEU A 205 10.28 8.59 -9.52
N ALA A 206 10.45 9.76 -8.91
CA ALA A 206 11.19 9.91 -7.66
C ALA A 206 10.52 9.13 -6.51
N ASN A 207 9.20 9.22 -6.36
CA ASN A 207 8.48 8.40 -5.38
C ASN A 207 8.75 6.91 -5.60
N TYR A 208 8.61 6.43 -6.84
CA TYR A 208 8.84 5.02 -7.14
C TYR A 208 10.28 4.58 -6.82
N LEU A 209 11.28 5.35 -7.23
CA LEU A 209 12.70 5.04 -7.00
C LEU A 209 13.11 5.14 -5.52
N LEU A 210 12.51 6.05 -4.75
CA LEU A 210 12.80 6.20 -3.33
C LEU A 210 12.18 5.08 -2.49
N VAL A 211 10.98 4.64 -2.83
CA VAL A 211 10.25 3.61 -2.07
C VAL A 211 10.72 2.20 -2.42
N LEU A 212 10.99 1.91 -3.69
CA LEU A 212 11.32 0.56 -4.18
C LEU A 212 12.43 -0.14 -3.38
N PRO A 213 13.55 0.51 -3.03
CA PRO A 213 14.56 -0.09 -2.15
C PRO A 213 14.02 -0.67 -0.85
N PHE A 214 13.13 0.05 -0.18
CA PHE A 214 12.56 -0.39 1.07
C PHE A 214 11.67 -1.59 0.86
N TYR A 215 10.86 -1.62 -0.19
CA TYR A 215 10.00 -2.77 -0.48
C TYR A 215 10.79 -4.04 -0.85
N LEU A 216 11.95 -3.89 -1.48
CA LEU A 216 12.78 -5.04 -1.85
C LEU A 216 13.62 -5.58 -0.68
N TRP A 217 13.99 -4.73 0.28
CA TRP A 217 14.98 -5.07 1.29
C TRP A 217 14.47 -4.98 2.74
N LEU A 218 13.45 -4.18 3.03
CA LEU A 218 12.88 -3.99 4.36
C LEU A 218 11.43 -4.45 4.36
N PRO A 219 11.18 -5.78 4.36
CA PRO A 219 9.83 -6.30 4.38
C PRO A 219 9.15 -5.88 5.68
N VAL A 220 8.00 -5.22 5.54
CA VAL A 220 7.12 -4.81 6.64
C VAL A 220 5.70 -5.14 6.22
N ARG A 221 5.04 -5.99 7.00
CA ARG A 221 3.68 -6.46 6.72
C ARG A 221 2.63 -5.44 7.14
N GLU A 222 1.49 -5.49 6.48
CA GLU A 222 0.32 -4.66 6.80
C GLU A 222 -0.12 -4.87 8.25
N VAL A 223 -0.63 -3.79 8.87
CA VAL A 223 -0.95 -3.76 10.30
C VAL A 223 -1.97 -4.82 10.67
N PHE A 224 -3.10 -4.90 9.95
CA PHE A 224 -4.12 -5.90 10.26
C PHE A 224 -3.56 -7.33 10.16
N HIS A 225 -2.61 -7.58 9.25
CA HIS A 225 -2.03 -8.89 9.07
C HIS A 225 -1.21 -9.26 10.30
N TYR A 226 -0.37 -8.35 10.79
CA TYR A 226 0.40 -8.55 12.00
C TYR A 226 -0.49 -8.81 13.23
N TYR A 227 -1.51 -7.98 13.46
CA TYR A 227 -2.42 -8.17 14.60
C TYR A 227 -3.23 -9.48 14.53
N ARG A 228 -3.58 -9.92 13.32
CA ARG A 228 -4.31 -11.17 13.10
C ARG A 228 -3.43 -12.40 13.27
N HIS A 229 -2.21 -12.39 12.72
CA HIS A 229 -1.40 -13.61 12.59
C HIS A 229 -0.26 -13.71 13.60
N ASP A 230 0.32 -12.59 14.01
CA ASP A 230 1.51 -12.57 14.86
C ASP A 230 1.13 -12.29 16.32
N VAL A 231 0.27 -11.28 16.54
CA VAL A 231 -0.25 -10.95 17.88
C VAL A 231 -1.41 -11.89 18.26
N GLY A 232 -2.24 -12.29 17.30
CA GLY A 232 -3.32 -13.26 17.50
C GLY A 232 -4.57 -12.71 18.19
N ASN A 233 -4.75 -11.39 18.29
CA ASN A 233 -5.90 -10.77 18.95
C ASN A 233 -6.87 -10.05 17.98
N GLY A 234 -6.47 -9.82 16.73
CA GLY A 234 -7.29 -9.11 15.74
C GLY A 234 -7.69 -7.69 16.13
N ALA A 235 -6.90 -7.01 16.96
CA ALA A 235 -7.20 -5.66 17.45
C ALA A 235 -7.26 -4.61 16.33
N VAL A 236 -6.60 -4.87 15.19
CA VAL A 236 -6.73 -4.12 13.95
C VAL A 236 -7.33 -5.03 12.88
N ARG A 237 -8.33 -4.52 12.16
CA ARG A 237 -9.00 -5.21 11.05
C ARG A 237 -8.72 -4.51 9.73
N LEU A 238 -8.72 -5.27 8.64
CA LEU A 238 -8.78 -4.69 7.30
C LEU A 238 -10.21 -4.25 7.00
N LEU A 239 -10.54 -2.98 7.24
CA LEU A 239 -11.94 -2.51 7.15
C LEU A 239 -12.50 -2.53 5.72
N LEU A 240 -11.65 -2.68 4.70
CA LEU A 240 -12.09 -2.93 3.32
C LEU A 240 -12.85 -4.26 3.19
N ASP A 241 -12.60 -5.25 4.07
CA ASP A 241 -13.36 -6.51 4.12
C ASP A 241 -14.86 -6.27 4.40
N ASP A 242 -15.20 -5.16 5.05
CA ASP A 242 -16.57 -4.85 5.49
C ASP A 242 -17.42 -4.17 4.40
N ILE A 243 -16.83 -3.81 3.25
CA ILE A 243 -17.52 -3.06 2.18
C ILE A 243 -18.18 -4.00 1.18
N HIS A 244 -17.37 -4.69 0.37
CA HIS A 244 -17.83 -5.65 -0.64
C HIS A 244 -16.64 -6.48 -1.16
N PRO A 245 -16.80 -7.79 -1.47
CA PRO A 245 -15.70 -8.62 -1.97
C PRO A 245 -15.00 -8.08 -3.23
N ALA A 246 -15.73 -7.38 -4.10
CA ALA A 246 -15.15 -6.75 -5.28
C ALA A 246 -14.13 -5.64 -4.94
N VAL A 247 -14.33 -4.92 -3.85
CA VAL A 247 -13.39 -3.87 -3.39
C VAL A 247 -12.08 -4.51 -2.94
N MET A 248 -12.16 -5.63 -2.21
CA MET A 248 -10.97 -6.39 -1.81
C MET A 248 -10.22 -6.95 -3.03
N GLN A 249 -10.96 -7.45 -4.04
CA GLN A 249 -10.36 -7.91 -5.29
C GLN A 249 -9.66 -6.79 -6.07
N ALA A 250 -10.27 -5.60 -6.13
CA ALA A 250 -9.66 -4.43 -6.75
C ALA A 250 -8.39 -3.99 -6.00
N TYR A 251 -8.46 -3.94 -4.67
CA TYR A 251 -7.33 -3.61 -3.81
C TYR A 251 -6.14 -4.57 -3.99
N ARG A 252 -6.39 -5.88 -3.89
CA ARG A 252 -5.34 -6.91 -3.97
C ARG A 252 -4.79 -7.15 -5.38
N ALA A 253 -5.45 -6.64 -6.42
CA ALA A 253 -4.89 -6.67 -7.77
C ALA A 253 -3.63 -5.79 -7.91
N MET A 254 -3.43 -4.82 -7.02
CA MET A 254 -2.34 -3.84 -7.14
C MET A 254 -1.49 -3.71 -5.87
N SER A 255 -1.84 -4.42 -4.78
CA SER A 255 -1.18 -4.31 -3.48
C SER A 255 -0.70 -5.67 -2.94
N GLY A 256 0.58 -5.72 -2.55
CA GLY A 256 1.18 -6.80 -1.77
C GLY A 256 0.77 -6.76 -0.30
N LEU A 257 1.27 -7.71 0.49
CA LEU A 257 1.03 -7.81 1.94
C LEU A 257 2.17 -7.21 2.79
N ASP A 258 3.35 -7.01 2.19
CA ASP A 258 4.64 -6.80 2.84
C ASP A 258 5.43 -5.58 2.29
N ASN A 259 4.74 -4.75 1.51
CA ASN A 259 5.26 -3.52 0.91
C ASN A 259 4.73 -2.27 1.61
N CYS A 260 4.74 -2.25 2.95
CA CYS A 260 4.14 -1.17 3.73
C CYS A 260 5.06 0.04 3.97
N LEU A 261 6.32 -0.19 4.34
CA LEU A 261 7.26 0.86 4.72
C LEU A 261 8.15 1.26 3.53
N PRO A 262 8.20 2.55 3.12
CA PRO A 262 7.32 3.66 3.47
C PRO A 262 5.98 3.62 2.71
N SER A 263 4.97 4.34 3.19
CA SER A 263 3.66 4.37 2.51
C SER A 263 3.72 5.09 1.16
N PHE A 264 3.61 4.34 0.06
CA PHE A 264 3.58 4.90 -1.29
C PHE A 264 2.37 5.82 -1.50
N HIS A 265 1.19 5.40 -1.01
CA HIS A 265 -0.05 6.19 -1.05
C HIS A 265 0.14 7.56 -0.40
N THR A 266 0.76 7.60 0.78
CA THR A 266 1.08 8.86 1.48
C THR A 266 2.06 9.70 0.68
N SER A 267 3.19 9.12 0.26
CA SER A 267 4.25 9.85 -0.44
C SER A 267 3.78 10.49 -1.75
N LEU A 268 3.01 9.75 -2.55
CA LEU A 268 2.48 10.23 -3.82
C LEU A 268 1.38 11.27 -3.60
N ALA A 269 0.48 11.06 -2.64
CA ALA A 269 -0.58 12.03 -2.32
C ALA A 269 -0.01 13.38 -1.87
N VAL A 270 1.00 13.37 -1.01
CA VAL A 270 1.72 14.58 -0.55
C VAL A 270 2.42 15.26 -1.71
N THR A 271 3.13 14.50 -2.54
CA THR A 271 3.79 15.03 -3.74
C THR A 271 2.79 15.73 -4.65
N MET A 272 1.66 15.07 -4.94
CA MET A 272 0.60 15.64 -5.79
C MET A 272 -0.03 16.90 -5.18
N ALA A 273 -0.32 16.91 -3.88
CA ALA A 273 -0.84 18.08 -3.20
C ALA A 273 0.12 19.27 -3.27
N LEU A 274 1.42 19.07 -3.07
CA LEU A 274 2.42 20.14 -3.19
C LEU A 274 2.56 20.64 -4.64
N LEU A 275 2.46 19.73 -5.62
CA LEU A 275 2.55 20.09 -7.04
C LEU A 275 1.34 20.88 -7.55
N THR A 276 0.12 20.64 -7.06
CA THR A 276 -1.05 21.41 -7.51
C THR A 276 -0.98 22.88 -7.14
N TRP A 277 -0.28 23.25 -6.06
CA TRP A 277 -0.06 24.66 -5.73
C TRP A 277 0.76 25.41 -6.79
N HIS A 278 1.51 24.71 -7.66
CA HIS A 278 2.19 25.32 -8.81
C HIS A 278 1.27 25.64 -10.00
N LEU A 279 0.02 25.15 -9.99
CA LEU A 279 -0.96 25.43 -11.04
C LEU A 279 -1.62 26.82 -10.91
N GLY A 280 -1.48 27.48 -9.76
CA GLY A 280 -2.16 28.75 -9.48
C GLY A 280 -3.68 28.64 -9.25
N ASN A 281 -4.29 27.47 -9.46
CA ASN A 281 -5.69 27.20 -9.10
C ASN A 281 -5.80 26.79 -7.62
N ALA A 282 -5.98 27.77 -6.73
CA ALA A 282 -6.05 27.55 -5.29
C ALA A 282 -7.21 26.64 -4.85
N ARG A 283 -8.35 26.66 -5.56
CA ARG A 283 -9.49 25.78 -5.25
C ARG A 283 -9.15 24.33 -5.51
N PHE A 284 -8.55 24.04 -6.66
CA PHE A 284 -8.10 22.70 -7.00
C PHE A 284 -6.96 22.24 -6.08
N ALA A 285 -6.01 23.12 -5.76
CA ALA A 285 -4.91 22.78 -4.85
C ALA A 285 -5.41 22.47 -3.43
N ALA A 286 -6.37 23.25 -2.90
CA ALA A 286 -7.01 22.97 -1.62
C ALA A 286 -7.77 21.63 -1.65
N LEU A 287 -8.52 21.35 -2.72
CA LEU A 287 -9.23 20.08 -2.89
C LEU A 287 -8.26 18.88 -2.87
N ILE A 288 -7.18 18.95 -3.64
CA ILE A 288 -6.17 17.87 -3.67
C ILE A 288 -5.44 17.75 -2.32
N THR A 289 -5.23 18.85 -1.60
CA THR A 289 -4.65 18.81 -0.25
C THR A 289 -5.58 18.10 0.74
N VAL A 290 -6.89 18.39 0.70
CA VAL A 290 -7.90 17.69 1.52
C VAL A 290 -7.96 16.21 1.16
N PHE A 291 -7.94 15.86 -0.13
CA PHE A 291 -7.89 14.47 -0.56
C PHE A 291 -6.61 13.77 -0.13
N ALA A 292 -5.46 14.44 -0.17
CA ALA A 292 -4.22 13.87 0.31
C ALA A 292 -4.29 13.57 1.81
N ALA A 293 -4.83 14.49 2.62
CA ALA A 293 -5.06 14.24 4.05
C ALA A 293 -6.05 13.07 4.29
N ALA A 294 -7.15 13.02 3.54
CA ALA A 294 -8.11 11.91 3.62
C ALA A 294 -7.49 10.57 3.20
N ASN A 295 -6.61 10.56 2.20
CA ASN A 295 -5.89 9.38 1.74
C ASN A 295 -4.84 8.91 2.76
N VAL A 296 -4.14 9.84 3.41
CA VAL A 296 -3.25 9.50 4.52
C VAL A 296 -4.05 8.89 5.67
N LEU A 297 -5.16 9.51 6.05
CA LEU A 297 -6.04 8.97 7.09
C LEU A 297 -6.59 7.59 6.72
N SER A 298 -7.01 7.39 5.46
CA SER A 298 -7.57 6.10 5.02
C SER A 298 -6.55 4.97 5.15
N THR A 299 -5.26 5.22 4.91
CA THR A 299 -4.22 4.19 5.05
C THR A 299 -4.14 3.60 6.47
N LEU A 300 -4.26 4.46 7.49
CA LEU A 300 -4.26 4.06 8.91
C LEU A 300 -5.62 3.49 9.31
N TYR A 301 -6.69 4.22 8.98
CA TYR A 301 -8.06 3.88 9.35
C TYR A 301 -8.45 2.50 8.82
N LEU A 302 -8.12 2.17 7.56
CA LEU A 302 -8.46 0.89 6.95
C LEU A 302 -7.62 -0.28 7.49
N GLY A 303 -6.64 -0.03 8.36
CA GLY A 303 -5.79 -1.06 8.98
C GLY A 303 -4.68 -1.56 8.07
N ILE A 304 -4.27 -0.76 7.07
CA ILE A 304 -3.30 -1.15 6.06
C ILE A 304 -1.88 -0.77 6.50
N HIS A 305 -1.66 0.49 6.86
CA HIS A 305 -0.34 1.05 7.16
C HIS A 305 -0.14 1.37 8.64
N TRP A 306 1.12 1.27 9.06
CA TRP A 306 1.62 1.74 10.36
C TRP A 306 1.75 3.26 10.35
N VAL A 307 1.71 3.91 11.52
CA VAL A 307 1.96 5.36 11.67
C VAL A 307 3.37 5.71 11.19
N THR A 308 4.33 4.82 11.44
CA THR A 308 5.72 4.91 11.00
C THR A 308 5.83 4.89 9.48
N ASP A 309 5.04 4.05 8.80
CA ASP A 309 5.00 4.01 7.33
C ASP A 309 4.51 5.33 6.76
N VAL A 310 3.50 5.91 7.40
CA VAL A 310 2.93 7.21 7.02
C VAL A 310 3.97 8.30 7.22
N ALA A 311 4.65 8.34 8.37
CA ALA A 311 5.70 9.32 8.64
C ALA A 311 6.85 9.24 7.62
N ALA A 312 7.32 8.02 7.31
CA ALA A 312 8.32 7.80 6.28
C ALA A 312 7.80 8.18 4.88
N GLY A 313 6.53 7.88 4.58
CA GLY A 313 5.86 8.29 3.35
C GLY A 313 5.79 9.81 3.19
N LEU A 314 5.47 10.55 4.26
CA LEU A 314 5.48 12.03 4.26
C LEU A 314 6.88 12.54 3.90
N ALA A 315 7.93 12.00 4.51
CA ALA A 315 9.31 12.37 4.22
C ALA A 315 9.68 12.10 2.75
N VAL A 316 9.35 10.91 2.23
CA VAL A 316 9.57 10.58 0.81
C VAL A 316 8.82 11.52 -0.11
N GLY A 317 7.56 11.88 0.20
CA GLY A 317 6.78 12.81 -0.60
C GLY A 317 7.39 14.21 -0.67
N LEU A 318 7.91 14.71 0.46
CA LEU A 318 8.62 15.99 0.52
C LEU A 318 9.92 15.95 -0.31
N ILE A 319 10.69 14.87 -0.20
CA ILE A 319 11.92 14.69 -0.98
C ILE A 319 11.61 14.59 -2.47
N ALA A 320 10.62 13.79 -2.87
CA ALA A 320 10.20 13.63 -4.26
C ALA A 320 9.73 14.95 -4.87
N TYR A 321 8.96 15.74 -4.13
CA TYR A 321 8.60 17.11 -4.51
C TYR A 321 9.84 18.00 -4.68
N GLY A 322 10.78 17.96 -3.73
CA GLY A 322 12.03 18.73 -3.80
C GLY A 322 12.87 18.39 -5.04
N LEU A 323 13.01 17.09 -5.35
CA LEU A 323 13.68 16.60 -6.55
C LEU A 323 12.94 17.04 -7.82
N ALA A 324 11.62 16.92 -7.86
CA ALA A 324 10.80 17.40 -8.97
C ALA A 324 11.02 18.89 -9.22
N TRP A 325 11.00 19.71 -8.17
CA TRP A 325 11.28 21.13 -8.26
C TRP A 325 12.71 21.41 -8.77
N ALA A 326 13.73 20.77 -8.17
CA ALA A 326 15.13 20.97 -8.52
C ALA A 326 15.46 20.56 -9.97
N PHE A 327 14.95 19.43 -10.45
CA PHE A 327 15.17 19.00 -11.83
C PHE A 327 14.28 19.73 -12.84
N SER A 328 13.18 20.34 -12.38
CA SER A 328 12.34 21.17 -13.25
C SER A 328 12.93 22.52 -13.59
N LYS A 329 14.04 22.92 -12.94
CA LYS A 329 14.65 24.24 -13.12
C LYS A 329 14.99 24.56 -14.59
N ARG A 330 15.30 23.54 -15.40
CA ARG A 330 15.56 23.70 -16.85
C ARG A 330 14.37 24.21 -17.67
N TRP A 331 13.15 24.20 -17.11
CA TRP A 331 11.95 24.77 -17.73
C TRP A 331 11.48 26.07 -17.05
N GLN A 332 12.31 26.71 -16.22
CA GLN A 332 11.93 27.94 -15.50
C GLN A 332 11.67 29.15 -16.39
N SER A 333 12.25 29.19 -17.59
CA SER A 333 12.06 30.28 -18.53
C SER A 333 10.68 30.29 -19.19
N GLU A 334 9.84 29.27 -18.96
CA GLU A 334 8.48 29.24 -19.46
C GLU A 334 7.57 30.17 -18.64
N PRO A 335 6.54 30.78 -19.28
CA PRO A 335 5.52 31.53 -18.57
C PRO A 335 4.88 30.69 -17.46
N ALA A 336 4.42 31.35 -16.40
CA ALA A 336 3.64 30.71 -15.34
C ALA A 336 2.43 29.94 -15.92
N ALA A 337 1.91 28.98 -15.16
CA ALA A 337 0.74 28.21 -15.58
C ALA A 337 -0.37 29.16 -16.09
N PRO A 338 -0.97 28.90 -17.26
CA PRO A 338 -2.10 29.70 -17.73
C PRO A 338 -3.19 29.69 -16.66
N ALA A 339 -3.89 30.81 -16.48
CA ALA A 339 -5.05 30.85 -15.60
C ALA A 339 -6.04 29.75 -16.02
N ALA A 340 -6.33 28.83 -15.10
CA ALA A 340 -7.18 27.66 -15.31
C ALA A 340 -8.66 28.00 -15.20
#